data_AF-A0A3C0CY50-F1
#
_entry.id   AF-A0A3C0CY50-F1
#
_cell.length_a   1.000
_cell.length_b   1.000
_cell.length_c   1.000
_cell.angle_alpha   90.00
_cell.angle_beta   90.00
_cell.angle_gamma   90.00
#
_symmetry.space_group_name_H-M   'P 1'
#
loop_
_entity.id
_entity.type
_entity.pdbx_description
1 polymer ?
#
loop_
_entity_poly.entity_id
_entity_poly.type
_entity_poly.pdbx_seq_one_letter_code
_entity_poly.pdbx_strand_id
1 'polypeptide(L)'
;GESNVIMKPVSFEPIADLSASARNPQGDINKVWLSKKGSRMQLILDIRKNPGKNITFHAAVHAGGASLADRSIAEYTWRGRKLHGIIMQGGKLVRLPASALSSKVDADRIIFEAPWPVGNNARFFLVRAWSTKGKQLVDQTATVEFKINAEETF
;
A
#
# COMPACT_ATOMS: atom_id res chain seq x y z
N GLY A 1 48.06 2.45 4.52
CA GLY A 1 46.81 1.91 5.06
C GLY A 1 45.76 2.96 4.83
N GLU A 2 44.82 2.68 3.94
CA GLU A 2 43.55 3.40 3.76
C GLU A 2 42.77 2.57 2.75
N SER A 3 41.87 1.72 3.25
CA SER A 3 41.02 0.89 2.42
C SER A 3 39.93 1.78 1.84
N ASN A 4 40.04 2.12 0.56
CA ASN A 4 38.94 2.71 -0.21
C ASN A 4 37.77 1.71 -0.26
N VAL A 5 36.81 1.88 0.65
CA VAL A 5 35.53 1.17 0.58
C VAL A 5 34.73 1.81 -0.55
N ILE A 6 34.85 1.23 -1.75
CA ILE A 6 33.91 1.48 -2.84
C ILE A 6 32.58 0.88 -2.39
N MET A 7 31.70 1.69 -1.81
CA MET A 7 30.31 1.29 -1.59
C MET A 7 29.68 1.08 -2.96
N LYS A 8 29.59 -0.17 -3.39
CA LYS A 8 28.78 -0.54 -4.54
C LYS A 8 27.33 -0.15 -4.22
N PRO A 9 26.61 0.52 -5.13
CA PRO A 9 25.19 0.75 -4.95
C PRO A 9 24.51 -0.61 -4.84
N VAL A 10 23.82 -0.85 -3.73
CA VAL A 10 22.95 -2.02 -3.58
C VAL A 10 21.79 -1.81 -4.55
N SER A 11 21.84 -2.51 -5.69
CA SER A 11 20.72 -2.60 -6.61
C SER A 11 19.71 -3.56 -6.00
N PHE A 12 18.55 -3.03 -5.61
CA PHE A 12 17.39 -3.88 -5.35
C PHE A 12 16.65 -4.07 -6.66
N GLU A 13 16.52 -5.33 -7.10
CA GLU A 13 15.62 -5.70 -8.19
C GLU A 13 14.18 -5.28 -7.84
N PRO A 14 13.40 -4.81 -8.83
CA PRO A 14 12.10 -4.21 -8.59
C PRO A 14 11.12 -5.25 -8.02
N ILE A 15 10.32 -4.84 -7.03
CA ILE A 15 8.97 -5.40 -6.94
C ILE A 15 8.29 -4.90 -8.20
N ALA A 16 8.21 -5.75 -9.22
CA ALA A 16 7.49 -5.49 -10.47
C ALA A 16 6.16 -4.80 -10.12
N ASP A 17 5.76 -3.75 -10.85
CA ASP A 17 4.50 -3.03 -10.55
C ASP A 17 3.34 -4.03 -10.43
N LEU A 18 2.94 -4.35 -9.19
CA LEU A 18 1.96 -5.38 -8.92
C LEU A 18 0.57 -4.74 -9.01
N SER A 19 -0.22 -5.14 -10.01
CA SER A 19 -1.53 -4.56 -10.31
C SER A 19 -2.67 -5.56 -10.23
N ALA A 20 -3.85 -5.15 -9.77
CA ALA A 20 -5.08 -5.72 -10.30
C ALA A 20 -6.26 -4.74 -10.32
N SER A 21 -7.25 -5.11 -11.12
CA SER A 21 -8.47 -4.34 -11.34
C SER A 21 -9.50 -4.60 -10.24
N ALA A 22 -10.34 -3.60 -9.96
CA ALA A 22 -11.42 -3.71 -8.98
C ALA A 22 -12.43 -4.79 -9.38
N ARG A 23 -12.99 -5.48 -8.37
CA ARG A 23 -14.09 -6.45 -8.59
C ARG A 23 -15.43 -5.77 -8.86
N ASN A 24 -15.57 -4.48 -8.52
CA ASN A 24 -16.75 -3.67 -8.81
C ASN A 24 -16.35 -2.38 -9.56
N PRO A 25 -16.42 -2.34 -10.90
CA PRO A 25 -16.00 -1.19 -11.71
C PRO A 25 -16.96 0.01 -11.62
N GLN A 26 -18.12 -0.10 -10.96
CA GLN A 26 -18.99 1.05 -10.71
C GLN A 26 -18.57 1.87 -9.49
N GLY A 27 -17.46 1.47 -8.85
CA GLY A 27 -16.87 2.16 -7.71
C GLY A 27 -16.16 3.47 -8.05
N ASP A 28 -15.83 4.26 -7.03
CA ASP A 28 -14.93 5.40 -7.16
C ASP A 28 -13.46 4.96 -7.34
N ILE A 29 -13.16 3.66 -7.18
CA ILE A 29 -11.85 3.03 -7.36
C ILE A 29 -11.95 2.02 -8.51
N ASN A 30 -11.14 2.22 -9.55
CA ASN A 30 -11.09 1.36 -10.73
C ASN A 30 -10.05 0.23 -10.58
N LYS A 31 -8.88 0.55 -10.02
CA LYS A 31 -7.73 -0.35 -9.90
C LYS A 31 -6.90 0.01 -8.69
N VAL A 32 -6.15 -0.98 -8.19
CA VAL A 32 -5.19 -0.79 -7.10
C VAL A 32 -3.86 -1.43 -7.49
N TRP A 33 -2.77 -0.72 -7.19
CA TRP A 33 -1.40 -1.21 -7.32
C TRP A 33 -0.65 -1.08 -6.02
N LEU A 34 0.24 -2.05 -5.80
CA LEU A 34 1.23 -2.00 -4.74
C LEU A 34 2.61 -2.11 -5.40
N SER A 35 3.46 -1.12 -5.15
CA SER A 35 4.85 -1.13 -5.59
C SER A 35 5.77 -0.67 -4.47
N LYS A 36 7.08 -0.78 -4.71
CA LYS A 36 8.13 -0.35 -3.77
C LYS A 36 8.98 0.72 -4.44
N LYS A 37 9.19 1.84 -3.73
CA LYS A 37 10.01 2.97 -4.17
C LYS A 37 11.12 3.18 -3.15
N GLY A 38 12.31 2.65 -3.46
CA GLY A 38 13.39 2.54 -2.48
C GLY A 38 12.98 1.68 -1.28
N SER A 39 13.08 2.21 -0.06
CA SER A 39 12.63 1.53 1.17
C SER A 39 11.15 1.75 1.51
N ARG A 40 10.41 2.49 0.67
CA ARG A 40 9.02 2.89 0.94
C ARG A 40 8.05 2.05 0.15
N MET A 41 6.91 1.79 0.76
CA MET A 41 5.72 1.29 0.08
C MET A 41 5.11 2.41 -0.74
N GLN A 42 4.69 2.11 -1.96
CA GLN A 42 3.84 2.98 -2.75
C GLN A 42 2.54 2.22 -3.07
N LEU A 43 1.41 2.74 -2.61
CA LEU A 43 0.10 2.23 -2.97
C LEU A 43 -0.58 3.23 -3.91
N ILE A 44 -1.05 2.76 -5.05
CA ILE A 44 -1.65 3.60 -6.08
C ILE A 44 -3.11 3.17 -6.24
N LEU A 45 -4.03 4.14 -6.17
CA LEU A 45 -5.44 3.95 -6.46
C LEU A 45 -5.77 4.67 -7.77
N ASP A 46 -6.22 3.94 -8.79
CA ASP A 46 -6.92 4.53 -9.94
C ASP A 46 -8.33 4.86 -9.48
N ILE A 47 -8.70 6.12 -9.57
CA ILE A 47 -10.00 6.61 -9.17
C ILE A 47 -10.76 7.10 -10.39
N ARG A 48 -12.09 6.97 -10.36
CA ARG A 48 -12.92 7.47 -11.45
C ARG A 48 -12.71 8.96 -11.68
N LYS A 49 -12.87 9.43 -12.92
CA LYS A 49 -12.88 10.87 -13.23
C LYS A 49 -13.98 11.56 -12.42
N ASN A 50 -13.63 12.62 -11.69
CA ASN A 50 -14.52 13.35 -10.79
C ASN A 50 -15.21 12.44 -9.75
N PRO A 51 -14.46 11.87 -8.79
CA PRO A 51 -15.08 11.25 -7.64
C PRO A 51 -15.84 12.37 -6.92
N GLY A 52 -17.14 12.18 -6.66
CA GLY A 52 -17.99 13.23 -6.11
C GLY A 52 -17.41 13.96 -4.87
N LYS A 53 -17.94 15.14 -4.55
CA LYS A 53 -17.51 15.87 -3.34
C LYS A 53 -17.72 15.00 -2.08
N ASN A 54 -16.85 15.16 -1.08
CA ASN A 54 -16.90 14.47 0.23
C ASN A 54 -16.63 12.95 0.22
N ILE A 55 -15.79 12.48 -0.70
CA ILE A 55 -15.30 11.10 -0.66
C ILE A 55 -14.06 11.00 0.22
N THR A 56 -14.02 9.95 1.03
CA THR A 56 -12.81 9.48 1.74
C THR A 56 -12.40 8.15 1.14
N PHE A 57 -11.13 8.04 0.75
CA PHE A 57 -10.56 6.81 0.21
C PHE A 57 -9.79 6.10 1.30
N HIS A 58 -9.86 4.78 1.28
CA HIS A 58 -9.22 3.91 2.25
C HIS A 58 -8.50 2.80 1.52
N ALA A 59 -7.44 2.30 2.13
CA ALA A 59 -6.80 1.09 1.68
C ALA A 59 -6.20 0.30 2.84
N ALA A 60 -6.15 -1.01 2.69
CA ALA A 60 -5.50 -1.93 3.60
C ALA A 60 -4.55 -2.82 2.81
N VAL A 61 -3.32 -2.97 3.30
CA VAL A 61 -2.34 -3.93 2.82
C VAL A 61 -2.20 -4.98 3.90
N HIS A 62 -2.77 -6.16 3.65
CA HIS A 62 -2.54 -7.34 4.46
C HIS A 62 -1.37 -8.10 3.86
N ALA A 63 -0.48 -8.58 4.70
CA ALA A 63 0.59 -9.45 4.28
C ALA A 63 0.75 -10.56 5.29
N GLY A 64 1.14 -11.73 4.80
CA GLY A 64 1.44 -12.87 5.64
C GLY A 64 2.64 -13.63 5.13
N GLY A 65 3.34 -14.28 6.06
CA GLY A 65 4.44 -15.20 5.78
C GLY A 65 4.13 -16.62 6.26
N ALA A 66 5.19 -17.38 6.54
CA ALA A 66 5.09 -18.77 6.97
C ALA A 66 4.42 -18.93 8.35
N SER A 67 4.53 -17.91 9.21
CA SER A 67 4.02 -17.94 10.58
C SER A 67 3.01 -16.81 10.85
N LEU A 68 2.28 -16.91 11.97
CA LEU A 68 1.40 -15.83 12.45
C LEU A 68 2.18 -14.55 12.79
N ALA A 69 3.45 -14.67 13.20
CA ALA A 69 4.29 -13.52 13.53
C ALA A 69 4.68 -12.71 12.28
N ASP A 70 4.65 -13.34 11.10
CA ASP A 70 4.91 -12.69 9.81
C ASP A 70 3.67 -11.99 9.24
N ARG A 71 2.56 -11.97 9.97
CA ARG A 71 1.34 -11.27 9.56
C ARG A 71 1.42 -9.81 9.94
N SER A 72 1.11 -8.95 8.98
CA SER A 72 0.90 -7.53 9.24
C SER A 72 -0.29 -7.02 8.44
N ILE A 73 -0.89 -5.95 8.97
CA ILE A 73 -1.96 -5.22 8.31
C ILE A 73 -1.61 -3.74 8.40
N ALA A 74 -1.49 -3.08 7.25
CA ALA A 74 -1.33 -1.63 7.20
C ALA A 74 -2.59 -1.01 6.61
N GLU A 75 -3.25 -0.15 7.38
CA GLU A 75 -4.44 0.58 6.95
C GLU A 75 -4.11 2.05 6.72
N TYR A 76 -4.66 2.60 5.65
CA TYR A 76 -4.45 3.96 5.19
C TYR A 76 -5.77 4.64 4.92
N THR A 77 -5.94 5.87 5.42
CA THR A 77 -7.13 6.68 5.17
C THR A 77 -6.71 8.01 4.57
N TRP A 78 -7.24 8.32 3.40
CA TRP A 78 -7.01 9.56 2.68
C TRP A 78 -8.27 10.41 2.60
N ARG A 79 -8.20 11.63 3.14
CA ARG A 79 -9.30 12.60 3.13
C ARG A 79 -8.79 14.00 2.84
N GLY A 80 -9.26 14.61 1.76
CA GLY A 80 -8.99 16.01 1.44
C GLY A 80 -7.49 16.36 1.44
N ARG A 81 -6.65 15.45 0.93
CA ARG A 81 -5.16 15.50 0.89
C ARG A 81 -4.41 15.09 2.16
N LYS A 82 -5.10 14.77 3.26
CA LYS A 82 -4.44 14.23 4.46
C LYS A 82 -4.44 12.71 4.41
N LEU A 83 -3.27 12.11 4.59
CA LEU A 83 -3.09 10.67 4.73
C LEU A 83 -2.85 10.32 6.20
N HIS A 84 -3.58 9.34 6.69
CA HIS A 84 -3.36 8.71 7.98
C HIS A 84 -3.03 7.23 7.76
N GLY A 85 -2.22 6.66 8.64
CA GLY A 85 -1.77 5.28 8.53
C GLY A 85 -1.67 4.61 9.89
N ILE A 86 -2.04 3.33 9.95
CA ILE A 86 -1.92 2.47 11.12
C ILE A 86 -1.34 1.14 10.64
N ILE A 87 -0.39 0.58 11.38
CA ILE A 87 0.16 -0.75 11.13
C ILE A 87 -0.13 -1.63 12.34
N MET A 88 -0.66 -2.82 12.08
CA MET A 88 -0.74 -3.91 13.03
C MET A 88 0.32 -4.95 12.69
N GLN A 89 1.24 -5.23 13.62
CA GLN A 89 2.27 -6.24 13.45
C GLN A 89 2.46 -7.01 14.76
N GLY A 90 2.46 -8.34 14.71
CA GLY A 90 2.64 -9.17 15.91
C GLY A 90 1.62 -8.88 17.03
N GLY A 91 0.38 -8.51 16.66
CA GLY A 91 -0.69 -8.17 17.60
C GLY A 91 -0.64 -6.77 18.22
N LYS A 92 0.35 -5.94 17.86
CA LYS A 92 0.45 -4.54 18.32
C LYS A 92 -0.02 -3.57 17.23
N LEU A 93 -0.82 -2.58 17.62
CA LEU A 93 -1.29 -1.51 16.74
C LEU A 93 -0.42 -0.26 16.93
N VAL A 94 0.18 0.21 15.83
CA VAL A 94 1.09 1.36 15.81
C VAL A 94 0.55 2.39 14.82
N ARG A 95 0.29 3.61 15.31
CA ARG A 95 -0.07 4.73 14.44
C ARG A 95 1.18 5.31 13.79
N LEU A 96 1.16 5.46 12.47
CA LEU A 96 2.27 6.06 11.74
C LEU A 96 2.28 7.58 11.96
N PRO A 97 3.45 8.19 12.25
CA PRO A 97 3.55 9.64 12.33
C PRO A 97 3.30 10.27 10.96
N ALA A 98 2.73 11.47 10.92
CA ALA A 98 2.41 12.16 9.67
C ALA A 98 3.66 12.38 8.79
N SER A 99 4.84 12.56 9.38
CA SER A 99 6.13 12.68 8.66
C SER A 99 6.56 11.39 7.95
N ALA A 100 6.09 10.23 8.39
CA ALA A 100 6.35 8.96 7.73
C ALA A 100 5.43 8.75 6.52
N LEU A 101 4.39 9.56 6.35
CA LEU A 101 3.35 9.41 5.34
C LEU A 101 3.42 10.55 4.33
N SER A 102 3.24 10.24 3.05
CA SER A 102 2.99 11.24 2.03
C SER A 102 1.90 10.77 1.08
N SER A 103 1.18 11.71 0.51
CA SER A 103 0.22 11.40 -0.55
C SER A 103 0.25 12.48 -1.61
N LYS A 104 0.00 12.09 -2.85
CA LYS A 104 -0.22 13.03 -3.96
C LYS A 104 -1.38 12.57 -4.81
N VAL A 105 -2.02 13.52 -5.47
CA VAL A 105 -2.99 13.26 -6.53
C VAL A 105 -2.32 13.57 -7.85
N ASP A 106 -2.34 12.62 -8.77
CA ASP A 106 -1.78 12.74 -10.10
C ASP A 106 -2.85 12.33 -11.12
N ALA A 107 -3.45 13.32 -11.79
CA ALA A 107 -4.62 13.15 -12.63
C ALA A 107 -5.77 12.38 -11.94
N ASP A 108 -5.99 11.14 -12.35
CA ASP A 108 -7.01 10.20 -11.87
C ASP A 108 -6.42 9.16 -10.90
N ARG A 109 -5.28 9.46 -10.28
CA ARG A 109 -4.61 8.57 -9.33
C ARG A 109 -4.39 9.22 -8.00
N ILE A 110 -4.60 8.45 -6.94
CA ILE A 110 -4.12 8.80 -5.61
C ILE A 110 -2.95 7.89 -5.27
N ILE A 111 -1.82 8.48 -4.93
CA ILE A 111 -0.59 7.76 -4.61
C ILE A 111 -0.30 7.97 -3.13
N PHE A 112 -0.27 6.89 -2.37
CA PHE A 112 0.15 6.84 -0.98
C PHE A 112 1.59 6.36 -0.92
N GLU A 113 2.44 7.03 -0.14
CA GLU A 113 3.75 6.49 0.21
C GLU A 113 3.89 6.41 1.72
N ALA A 114 4.32 5.25 2.21
CA ALA A 114 4.49 4.96 3.62
C ALA A 114 5.73 4.07 3.85
N PRO A 115 6.19 3.87 5.09
CA PRO A 115 7.19 2.84 5.37
C PRO A 115 6.70 1.47 4.91
N TRP A 116 7.62 0.62 4.44
CA TRP A 116 7.29 -0.75 4.08
C TRP A 116 6.74 -1.48 5.32
N PRO A 117 5.48 -1.94 5.31
CA PRO A 117 4.82 -2.38 6.54
C PRO A 117 5.17 -3.82 6.94
N VAL A 118 5.94 -4.53 6.12
CA VAL A 118 6.24 -5.96 6.29
C VAL A 118 7.74 -6.22 6.37
N GLY A 119 8.12 -7.29 7.05
CA GLY A 119 9.47 -7.84 6.92
C GLY A 119 9.67 -8.56 5.59
N ASN A 120 10.92 -8.99 5.34
CA ASN A 120 11.31 -9.69 4.11
C ASN A 120 10.68 -11.09 3.94
N ASN A 121 9.97 -11.60 4.95
CA ASN A 121 9.38 -12.95 4.96
C ASN A 121 7.94 -13.00 4.43
N ALA A 122 7.40 -11.90 3.90
CA ALA A 122 6.08 -11.92 3.29
C ALA A 122 6.05 -12.92 2.13
N ARG A 123 5.02 -13.77 2.09
CA ARG A 123 4.76 -14.75 1.03
C ARG A 123 3.55 -14.40 0.20
N PHE A 124 2.69 -13.52 0.71
CA PHE A 124 1.59 -12.98 -0.05
C PHE A 124 1.24 -11.59 0.45
N PHE A 125 0.57 -10.84 -0.43
CA PHE A 125 -0.09 -9.58 -0.12
C PHE A 125 -1.55 -9.68 -0.54
N LEU A 126 -2.46 -9.22 0.32
CA LEU A 126 -3.84 -8.94 -0.02
C LEU A 126 -4.06 -7.44 0.15
N VAL A 127 -4.30 -6.74 -0.94
CA VAL A 127 -4.56 -5.30 -0.91
C VAL A 127 -6.03 -5.07 -1.16
N ARG A 128 -6.64 -4.30 -0.26
CA ARG A 128 -8.02 -3.85 -0.33
C ARG A 128 -8.04 -2.35 -0.44
N ALA A 129 -8.87 -1.78 -1.31
CA ALA A 129 -9.14 -0.35 -1.34
C ALA A 129 -10.64 -0.11 -1.45
N TRP A 130 -11.17 0.89 -0.75
CA TRP A 130 -12.58 1.24 -0.76
C TRP A 130 -12.78 2.74 -0.56
N SER A 131 -13.94 3.25 -0.97
CA SER A 131 -14.33 4.65 -0.74
C SER A 131 -15.51 4.73 0.22
N THR A 132 -15.71 5.89 0.81
CA THR A 132 -16.88 6.22 1.65
C THR A 132 -17.37 7.61 1.28
N LYS A 133 -18.69 7.81 1.24
CA LYS A 133 -19.31 9.11 0.94
C LYS A 133 -19.92 9.67 2.22
N GLY A 134 -19.24 10.65 2.83
CA GLY A 134 -19.60 11.11 4.16
C GLY A 134 -19.45 9.99 5.21
N LYS A 135 -20.54 9.64 5.91
CA LYS A 135 -20.58 8.53 6.88
C LYS A 135 -21.03 7.20 6.27
N GLN A 136 -21.51 7.21 5.02
CA GLN A 136 -22.03 6.01 4.37
C GLN A 136 -20.88 5.21 3.76
N LEU A 137 -20.76 3.95 4.18
CA LEU A 137 -20.01 2.94 3.46
C LEU A 137 -20.76 2.61 2.18
N VAL A 138 -20.16 2.93 1.04
CA VAL A 138 -20.61 2.45 -0.26
C VAL A 138 -19.61 1.37 -0.64
N ASP A 139 -20.05 0.11 -0.72
CA ASP A 139 -19.12 -0.98 -1.00
C ASP A 139 -18.62 -0.92 -2.44
N GLN A 140 -17.45 -0.30 -2.58
CA GLN A 140 -16.74 -0.09 -3.83
C GLN A 140 -15.35 -0.71 -3.71
N THR A 141 -15.31 -1.91 -3.14
CA THR A 141 -14.06 -2.59 -2.80
C THR A 141 -13.34 -3.07 -4.07
N ALA A 142 -12.09 -2.65 -4.23
CA ALA A 142 -11.10 -3.29 -5.08
C ALA A 142 -10.22 -4.20 -4.21
N THR A 143 -10.07 -5.47 -4.61
CA THR A 143 -9.23 -6.42 -3.89
C THR A 143 -8.29 -7.12 -4.85
N VAL A 144 -7.02 -7.22 -4.47
CA VAL A 144 -6.00 -7.95 -5.19
C VAL A 144 -5.20 -8.84 -4.23
N GLU A 145 -4.95 -10.08 -4.64
CA GLU A 145 -4.06 -11.00 -3.96
C GLU A 145 -2.81 -11.22 -4.82
N PHE A 146 -1.65 -11.11 -4.21
CA PHE A 146 -0.35 -11.35 -4.82
C PHE A 146 0.33 -12.47 -4.06
N LYS A 147 0.77 -13.52 -4.76
CA LYS A 147 1.61 -14.58 -4.17
C LYS A 147 3.06 -14.32 -4.57
N ILE A 148 3.94 -14.30 -3.58
CA ILE A 148 5.38 -14.12 -3.74
C ILE A 148 5.99 -15.51 -3.62
N ASN A 149 6.71 -15.95 -4.64
CA ASN A 149 7.44 -17.21 -4.56
C ASN A 149 8.64 -17.03 -3.61
N ALA A 150 8.73 -17.89 -2.60
CA ALA A 150 9.72 -17.80 -1.54
C ALA A 150 11.19 -17.99 -2.00
N GLU A 151 11.41 -18.36 -3.26
CA GLU A 151 12.74 -18.53 -3.86
C GLU A 151 13.38 -17.21 -4.30
N GLU A 152 12.59 -16.15 -4.49
CA GLU A 152 13.12 -14.78 -4.61
C GLU A 152 13.39 -14.24 -3.21
N THR A 153 14.57 -14.56 -2.68
CA THR A 153 15.02 -14.06 -1.38
C THR A 153 15.47 -12.60 -1.51
N PHE A 154 14.86 -11.71 -0.71
CA PHE A 154 15.07 -10.25 -0.67
C PHE A 154 16.27 -9.79 0.16
#